data_AF-A0A914T9X0-F1
#
_entry.id   AF-A0A914T9X0-F1
#
_cell.length_a   1.000
_cell.length_b   1.000
_cell.length_c   1.000
_cell.angle_alpha   90.00
_cell.angle_beta   90.00
_cell.angle_gamma   90.00
#
_symmetry.space_group_name_H-M   'P 1'
#
loop_
_entity.id
_entity.type
_entity.pdbx_description
1 polymer ?
#
loop_
_entity_poly.entity_id
_entity_poly.type
_entity_poly.pdbx_seq_one_letter_code
_entity_poly.pdbx_strand_id
1 'polypeptide(L)'
;MTDNGQQIIRKLFLDAFSKSMNAEQKQELEQIVNNKNLTKQQIHDQIKALCEKSGSESVKKFDEIEKFIEEIKEHVSKKVKKVEGKLSSDAFTFVKHVQKIYEDKTITPIQEEQKLKELANNASPLLKKELKSYDICSHLF
;
A
#
# COMPACT_ATOMS: atom_id res chain seq x y z
N MET A 1 6.37 -11.56 -12.46
CA MET A 1 6.58 -11.02 -11.11
C MET A 1 6.19 -9.56 -11.15
N THR A 2 4.94 -9.24 -10.82
CA THR A 2 4.41 -7.88 -10.98
C THR A 2 4.69 -7.07 -9.72
N ASP A 3 5.78 -6.32 -9.83
CA ASP A 3 6.16 -5.11 -9.10
C ASP A 3 5.09 -4.00 -9.23
N ASN A 4 3.80 -4.32 -8.98
CA ASN A 4 2.70 -3.40 -9.29
C ASN A 4 2.31 -2.52 -8.10
N GLY A 5 2.35 -3.03 -6.86
CA GLY A 5 1.89 -2.27 -5.69
C GLY A 5 2.80 -1.09 -5.34
N GLN A 6 4.12 -1.33 -5.29
CA GLN A 6 5.12 -0.28 -5.03
C GLN A 6 5.18 0.73 -6.18
N GLN A 7 5.07 0.28 -7.43
CA GLN A 7 5.05 1.18 -8.59
C GLN A 7 3.83 2.10 -8.61
N ILE A 8 2.64 1.64 -8.18
CA ILE A 8 1.44 2.48 -8.14
C ILE A 8 1.59 3.60 -7.10
N ILE A 9 2.01 3.28 -5.87
CA ILE A 9 2.20 4.30 -4.83
C ILE A 9 3.33 5.26 -5.21
N ARG A 10 4.47 4.72 -5.68
CA ARG A 10 5.59 5.51 -6.18
C ARG A 10 5.16 6.47 -7.28
N LYS A 11 4.40 5.98 -8.27
CA LYS A 11 3.88 6.81 -9.37
C LYS A 11 2.90 7.86 -8.86
N LEU A 12 2.03 7.51 -7.93
CA LEU A 12 1.03 8.42 -7.37
C LEU A 12 1.69 9.60 -6.63
N PHE A 13 2.72 9.32 -5.82
CA PHE A 13 3.52 10.38 -5.17
C PHE A 13 4.30 11.20 -6.20
N LEU A 14 5.06 10.56 -7.10
CA LEU A 14 5.86 11.29 -8.09
C LEU A 14 5.01 12.17 -9.03
N ASP A 15 3.86 11.66 -9.49
CA ASP A 15 2.93 12.40 -10.34
C ASP A 15 2.28 13.57 -9.58
N ALA A 16 1.86 13.36 -8.33
CA ALA A 16 1.23 14.40 -7.51
C ALA A 16 2.19 15.56 -7.22
N PHE A 17 3.44 15.26 -6.87
CA PHE A 17 4.43 16.27 -6.49
C PHE A 17 5.21 16.88 -7.66
N SER A 18 5.01 16.36 -8.88
CA SER A 18 5.70 16.80 -10.10
C SER A 18 5.62 18.31 -10.40
N LYS A 19 4.61 19.03 -9.88
CA LYS A 19 4.42 20.47 -10.09
C LYS A 19 4.72 21.37 -8.89
N SER A 20 4.74 20.82 -7.67
CA SER A 20 4.87 21.60 -6.43
C SER A 20 6.27 21.53 -5.79
N MET A 21 7.15 20.68 -6.33
CA MET A 21 8.54 20.52 -5.90
C MET A 21 9.51 21.03 -6.97
N ASN A 22 10.64 21.59 -6.52
CA ASN A 22 11.77 21.90 -7.40
C ASN A 22 12.58 20.63 -7.75
N ALA A 23 13.63 20.76 -8.56
CA ALA A 23 14.40 19.61 -9.02
C ALA A 23 15.10 18.85 -7.88
N GLU A 24 15.68 19.57 -6.91
CA GLU A 24 16.36 18.97 -5.75
C GLU A 24 15.37 18.20 -4.86
N GLN A 25 14.21 18.79 -4.58
CA GLN A 25 13.14 18.17 -3.80
C GLN A 25 12.57 16.93 -4.49
N LYS A 26 12.41 16.96 -5.83
CA LYS A 26 12.01 15.78 -6.60
C LYS A 26 13.04 14.65 -6.50
N GLN A 27 14.32 15.00 -6.57
CA GLN A 27 15.39 14.02 -6.41
C GLN A 27 15.41 13.41 -5.00
N GLU A 28 15.17 14.23 -3.96
CA GLU A 28 15.04 13.75 -2.59
C GLU A 28 13.81 12.84 -2.43
N LEU A 29 12.66 13.21 -3.00
CA LEU A 29 11.46 12.36 -3.03
C LEU A 29 11.74 11.02 -3.71
N GLU A 30 12.41 11.02 -4.86
CA GLU A 30 12.81 9.81 -5.57
C GLU A 30 13.73 8.94 -4.73
N GLN A 31 14.70 9.52 -4.01
CA GLN A 31 15.57 8.77 -3.12
C GLN A 31 14.79 8.12 -1.97
N ILE A 32 13.84 8.84 -1.37
CA ILE A 32 13.01 8.33 -0.26
C ILE A 32 12.16 7.15 -0.74
N VAL A 33 11.39 7.32 -1.83
CA VAL A 33 10.46 6.27 -2.31
C VAL A 33 11.17 5.05 -2.90
N ASN A 34 12.42 5.20 -3.35
CA ASN A 34 13.22 4.10 -3.88
C ASN A 34 14.09 3.41 -2.82
N ASN A 35 14.13 3.93 -1.59
CA ASN A 35 14.95 3.36 -0.55
C ASN A 35 14.30 2.09 0.01
N LYS A 36 14.84 0.96 -0.45
CA LYS A 36 14.43 -0.40 -0.11
C LYS A 36 14.61 -0.77 1.37
N ASN A 37 15.41 -0.01 2.10
CA ASN A 37 15.74 -0.27 3.51
C ASN A 37 14.85 0.51 4.48
N LEU A 38 14.09 1.50 3.99
CA LEU A 38 13.17 2.25 4.83
C LEU A 38 11.89 1.46 5.06
N THR A 39 11.42 1.50 6.31
CA THR A 39 10.09 1.04 6.67
C THR A 39 9.02 1.94 6.06
N LYS A 40 7.79 1.43 5.91
CA LYS A 40 6.66 2.24 5.42
C LYS A 40 6.46 3.50 6.27
N GLN A 41 6.62 3.41 7.59
CA GLN A 41 6.55 4.57 8.49
C GLN A 41 7.67 5.58 8.18
N GLN A 42 8.91 5.13 8.02
CA GLN A 42 10.03 6.03 7.72
C GLN A 42 9.89 6.70 6.36
N ILE A 43 9.40 5.99 5.35
CA ILE A 43 9.09 6.58 4.03
C ILE A 43 8.05 7.70 4.20
N HIS A 44 6.94 7.41 4.88
CA HIS A 44 5.89 8.39 5.15
C HIS A 44 6.45 9.64 5.87
N ASP A 45 7.21 9.44 6.94
CA ASP A 45 7.72 10.55 7.75
C ASP A 45 8.73 11.41 6.99
N GLN A 46 9.59 10.79 6.16
CA GLN A 46 10.53 11.54 5.32
C GLN A 46 9.82 12.33 4.22
N ILE A 47 8.79 11.76 3.57
CA ILE A 47 8.01 12.48 2.57
C ILE A 47 7.26 13.64 3.22
N LYS A 48 6.67 13.43 4.40
CA LYS A 48 6.00 14.50 5.16
C LYS A 48 6.97 15.64 5.47
N ALA A 49 8.14 15.34 6.02
CA ALA A 49 9.17 16.33 6.32
C ALA A 49 9.65 17.07 5.06
N LEU A 50 9.79 16.37 3.94
CA LEU A 50 10.12 16.98 2.65
C LEU A 50 9.01 17.94 2.18
N CYS A 51 7.74 17.56 2.31
CA CYS A 51 6.61 18.40 1.94
C CYS A 51 6.53 19.67 2.80
N GLU A 52 6.75 19.55 4.10
CA GLU A 52 6.79 20.68 5.04
C GLU A 52 7.90 21.70 4.67
N LYS A 53 9.07 21.21 4.26
CA LYS A 53 10.17 22.06 3.76
C LYS A 53 9.88 22.69 2.39
N SER A 54 9.08 22.01 1.57
CA SER A 54 8.79 22.42 0.19
C SER A 54 7.69 23.47 0.07
N GLY A 55 6.99 23.77 1.17
CA GLY A 55 5.97 24.82 1.25
C GLY A 55 4.53 24.31 1.25
N SER A 56 3.59 25.24 1.45
CA SER A 56 2.19 24.93 1.76
C SER A 56 1.45 24.15 0.67
N GLU A 57 1.81 24.31 -0.60
CA GLU A 57 1.20 23.53 -1.69
C GLU A 57 1.56 22.04 -1.59
N SER A 58 2.84 21.74 -1.32
CA SER A 58 3.29 20.35 -1.12
C SER A 58 2.65 19.73 0.12
N VAL A 59 2.50 20.48 1.21
CA VAL A 59 1.76 19.99 2.40
C VAL A 59 0.31 19.62 2.05
N LYS A 60 -0.41 20.51 1.33
CA LYS A 60 -1.79 20.22 0.92
C LYS A 60 -1.92 18.96 0.08
N LYS A 61 -1.03 18.76 -0.89
CA LYS A 61 -1.03 17.56 -1.72
C LYS A 61 -0.72 16.30 -0.93
N PHE A 62 0.17 16.39 0.05
CA PHE A 62 0.43 15.27 0.96
C PHE A 62 -0.83 14.88 1.72
N ASP A 63 -1.54 15.86 2.29
CA ASP A 63 -2.79 15.62 3.00
C ASP A 63 -3.90 15.02 2.09
N GLU A 64 -3.97 15.44 0.83
CA GLU A 64 -4.90 14.88 -0.17
C GLU A 64 -4.60 13.40 -0.46
N ILE A 65 -3.33 13.05 -0.60
CA ILE A 65 -2.91 11.66 -0.81
C ILE A 65 -3.21 10.81 0.44
N GLU A 66 -2.93 11.33 1.64
CA GLU A 66 -3.24 10.64 2.90
C GLU A 66 -4.75 10.35 3.01
N LYS A 67 -5.60 11.33 2.69
CA LYS A 67 -7.05 11.12 2.64
C LYS A 67 -7.45 10.06 1.63
N PHE A 68 -6.88 10.12 0.42
CA PHE A 68 -7.16 9.12 -0.62
C PHE A 68 -6.75 7.70 -0.18
N ILE A 69 -5.61 7.56 0.52
CA ILE A 69 -5.16 6.29 1.09
C ILE A 69 -6.16 5.79 2.13
N GLU A 70 -6.66 6.65 3.02
CA GLU A 70 -7.68 6.28 4.01
C GLU A 70 -9.01 5.88 3.34
N GLU A 71 -9.44 6.57 2.28
CA GLU A 71 -10.62 6.20 1.51
C GLU A 71 -10.48 4.82 0.85
N ILE A 72 -9.31 4.49 0.31
CA ILE A 72 -9.02 3.15 -0.22
C ILE A 72 -9.11 2.11 0.90
N LYS A 73 -8.50 2.36 2.07
CA LYS A 73 -8.56 1.44 3.22
C LYS A 73 -10.00 1.19 3.66
N GLU A 74 -10.81 2.25 3.75
CA GLU A 74 -12.23 2.13 4.05
C GLU A 74 -12.97 1.32 3.00
N HIS A 75 -12.71 1.56 1.72
CA HIS A 75 -13.36 0.85 0.62
C HIS A 75 -13.05 -0.66 0.69
N VAL A 76 -11.79 -1.02 0.92
CA VAL A 76 -11.36 -2.41 1.11
C VAL A 76 -12.02 -3.02 2.36
N SER A 77 -12.03 -2.30 3.48
CA SER A 77 -12.69 -2.75 4.72
C SER A 77 -14.18 -3.03 4.52
N LYS A 78 -14.88 -2.14 3.80
CA LYS A 78 -16.30 -2.30 3.44
C LYS A 78 -16.51 -3.53 2.53
N LYS A 79 -15.62 -3.78 1.55
CA LYS A 79 -15.67 -5.00 0.72
C LYS A 79 -15.54 -6.27 1.57
N VAL A 80 -14.58 -6.29 2.49
CA VAL A 80 -14.37 -7.45 3.39
C VAL A 80 -15.58 -7.69 4.29
N LYS A 81 -16.14 -6.63 4.91
CA LYS A 81 -17.37 -6.75 5.73
C LYS A 81 -18.56 -7.29 4.94
N LYS A 82 -18.73 -6.92 3.67
CA LYS A 82 -19.84 -7.40 2.81
C LYS A 82 -19.79 -8.91 2.56
N VAL A 83 -18.64 -9.54 2.72
CA VAL A 83 -18.46 -10.99 2.52
C VAL A 83 -18.14 -11.74 3.81
N GLU A 84 -18.17 -11.05 4.97
CA GLU A 84 -17.74 -11.56 6.29
C GLU A 84 -18.55 -12.76 6.82
N GLY A 85 -19.67 -13.13 6.17
CA GLY A 85 -20.39 -14.39 6.43
C GLY A 85 -20.50 -15.32 5.22
N LYS A 86 -19.84 -14.98 4.10
CA LYS A 86 -19.86 -15.73 2.84
C LYS A 86 -18.54 -16.46 2.58
N LEU A 87 -17.47 -15.98 3.19
CA LEU A 87 -16.16 -16.60 3.15
C LEU A 87 -16.09 -17.77 4.14
N SER A 88 -15.36 -18.82 3.74
CA SER A 88 -14.88 -19.84 4.65
C SER A 88 -14.01 -19.24 5.76
N SER A 89 -13.89 -19.94 6.88
CA SER A 89 -13.02 -19.52 7.99
C SER A 89 -11.58 -19.31 7.53
N ASP A 90 -11.09 -20.16 6.64
CA ASP A 90 -9.73 -20.06 6.08
C ASP A 90 -9.58 -18.84 5.18
N ALA A 91 -10.57 -18.55 4.33
CA ALA A 91 -10.57 -17.37 3.48
C ALA A 91 -10.66 -16.08 4.27
N PHE A 92 -11.50 -16.03 5.31
CA PHE A 92 -11.57 -14.88 6.19
C PHE A 92 -10.26 -14.65 6.95
N THR A 93 -9.65 -15.71 7.48
CA THR A 93 -8.35 -15.65 8.16
C THR A 93 -7.24 -15.15 7.22
N PHE A 94 -7.23 -15.65 5.99
CA PHE A 94 -6.29 -15.19 4.95
C PHE A 94 -6.43 -13.68 4.71
N VAL A 95 -7.65 -13.18 4.52
CA VAL A 95 -7.92 -11.75 4.31
C VAL A 95 -7.46 -10.92 5.50
N LYS A 96 -7.69 -11.38 6.74
CA LYS A 96 -7.20 -10.69 7.95
C LYS A 96 -5.68 -10.65 8.03
N HIS A 97 -4.98 -11.71 7.60
CA HIS A 97 -3.52 -11.70 7.52
C HIS A 97 -3.01 -10.71 6.46
N VAL A 98 -3.64 -10.66 5.28
CA VAL A 98 -3.30 -9.66 4.26
C VAL A 98 -3.50 -8.23 4.80
N GLN A 99 -4.63 -7.96 5.47
CA GLN A 99 -4.90 -6.64 6.08
C GLN A 99 -3.81 -6.25 7.09
N LYS A 100 -3.45 -7.17 8.00
CA LYS A 100 -2.38 -6.93 8.98
C LYS A 100 -1.04 -6.60 8.32
N ILE A 101 -0.68 -7.29 7.23
CA ILE A 101 0.57 -7.02 6.50
C ILE A 101 0.56 -5.60 5.89
N TYR A 102 -0.54 -5.19 5.27
CA TYR A 102 -0.67 -3.84 4.71
C TYR A 102 -0.67 -2.75 5.79
N GLU A 103 -1.29 -3.00 6.95
CA GLU A 103 -1.36 -2.05 8.07
C GLU A 103 -0.06 -1.95 8.87
N ASP A 104 0.80 -2.97 8.82
CA ASP A 104 2.07 -3.00 9.54
C ASP A 104 3.04 -1.95 8.99
N LYS A 105 3.10 -0.78 9.62
CA LYS A 105 3.97 0.32 9.19
C LYS A 105 5.46 0.08 9.52
N THR A 106 5.78 -0.96 10.29
CA THR A 106 7.14 -1.25 10.79
C THR A 106 7.99 -2.04 9.83
N ILE A 107 7.38 -2.61 8.78
CA ILE A 107 8.12 -3.35 7.75
C ILE A 107 8.48 -2.47 6.56
N THR A 108 9.52 -2.89 5.84
CA THR A 108 9.88 -2.32 4.54
C THR A 108 8.90 -2.80 3.46
N PRO A 109 8.78 -2.06 2.34
CA PRO A 109 7.99 -2.51 1.21
C PRO A 109 8.41 -3.88 0.65
N ILE A 110 9.69 -4.24 0.75
CA ILE A 110 10.19 -5.57 0.34
C ILE A 110 9.71 -6.66 1.28
N GLN A 111 9.78 -6.40 2.60
CA GLN A 111 9.27 -7.34 3.59
C GLN A 111 7.76 -7.54 3.46
N GLU A 112 7.01 -6.48 3.11
CA GLU A 112 5.58 -6.60 2.78
C GLU A 112 5.36 -7.55 1.61
N GLU A 113 6.07 -7.33 0.50
CA GLU A 113 5.97 -8.18 -0.69
C GLU A 113 6.32 -9.64 -0.39
N GLN A 114 7.38 -9.88 0.38
CA GLN A 114 7.79 -11.21 0.81
C GLN A 114 6.71 -11.89 1.66
N LYS A 115 6.21 -11.22 2.70
CA LYS A 115 5.13 -11.73 3.56
C LYS A 115 3.86 -12.05 2.75
N LEU A 116 3.49 -11.18 1.80
CA LEU A 116 2.34 -11.41 0.92
C LEU A 116 2.55 -12.61 -0.01
N LYS A 117 3.74 -12.75 -0.61
CA LYS A 117 4.09 -13.90 -1.47
C LYS A 117 4.08 -15.21 -0.68
N GLU A 118 4.66 -15.24 0.51
CA GLU A 118 4.66 -16.42 1.36
C GLU A 118 3.23 -16.83 1.74
N LEU A 119 2.43 -15.85 2.17
CA LEU A 119 1.01 -16.06 2.48
C LEU A 119 0.27 -16.62 1.27
N ALA A 120 0.47 -16.04 0.08
CA ALA A 120 -0.16 -16.47 -1.16
C ALA A 120 0.31 -17.86 -1.64
N ASN A 121 1.59 -18.21 -1.44
CA ASN A 121 2.13 -19.52 -1.80
C ASN A 121 1.58 -20.62 -0.90
N ASN A 122 1.33 -20.32 0.38
CA ASN A 122 0.75 -21.24 1.34
C ASN A 122 -0.77 -21.41 1.20
N ALA A 123 -1.43 -20.57 0.40
CA ALA A 123 -2.86 -20.69 0.14
C ALA A 123 -3.18 -21.91 -0.74
N SER A 124 -4.18 -22.69 -0.34
CA SER A 124 -4.66 -23.83 -1.14
C SER A 124 -5.33 -23.37 -2.46
N PRO A 125 -5.37 -24.22 -3.51
CA PRO A 125 -6.07 -23.87 -4.75
C PRO A 125 -7.55 -23.54 -4.55
N LEU A 126 -8.21 -24.21 -3.60
CA LEU A 126 -9.61 -23.96 -3.25
C LEU A 126 -9.78 -22.57 -2.62
N LEU A 127 -8.90 -22.21 -1.69
CA LEU A 127 -8.87 -20.89 -1.08
C LEU A 127 -8.64 -19.79 -2.13
N LYS A 128 -7.68 -19.98 -3.05
CA LYS A 128 -7.43 -19.01 -4.15
C LYS A 128 -8.65 -18.82 -5.03
N LYS A 129 -9.36 -19.91 -5.37
CA LYS A 129 -10.58 -19.87 -6.19
C LYS A 129 -11.70 -19.13 -5.48
N GLU A 130 -11.88 -19.38 -4.19
CA GLU A 130 -12.87 -18.69 -3.35
C GLU A 130 -12.60 -17.18 -3.31
N LEU A 131 -11.37 -16.78 -2.99
CA LEU A 131 -10.98 -15.36 -2.93
C LEU A 131 -11.16 -14.64 -4.28
N LYS A 132 -10.82 -15.30 -5.40
CA LYS A 132 -11.09 -14.78 -6.75
C LYS A 132 -12.58 -14.61 -7.04
N SER A 133 -13.45 -15.51 -6.54
CA SER A 133 -14.90 -15.44 -6.79
C SER A 133 -15.58 -14.22 -6.15
N TYR A 134 -14.97 -13.66 -5.09
CA TYR A 134 -15.45 -12.46 -4.41
C TYR A 134 -14.69 -11.19 -4.79
N ASP A 135 -13.73 -11.26 -5.72
CA ASP A 135 -12.80 -10.16 -6.05
C ASP A 135 -12.09 -9.59 -4.81
N ILE A 136 -11.58 -10.48 -3.96
CA ILE A 136 -10.86 -10.12 -2.74
C ILE A 136 -9.46 -10.68 -2.80
N CYS A 137 -8.46 -9.83 -2.61
CA CYS A 137 -7.05 -10.21 -2.69
C CYS A 137 -6.69 -10.91 -4.01
N SER A 138 -7.51 -10.70 -5.07
CA SER A 138 -7.39 -11.34 -6.37
C SER A 138 -6.07 -11.00 -7.05
N HIS A 139 -5.52 -9.82 -6.77
CA HIS A 139 -4.22 -9.35 -7.26
C HIS A 139 -3.01 -10.12 -6.71
N LEU A 140 -3.19 -10.96 -5.69
CA LEU A 140 -2.12 -11.79 -5.12
C LEU A 140 -1.90 -13.11 -5.90
N PHE A 141 -2.75 -13.44 -6.88
CA PHE A 141 -2.80 -14.77 -7.52
C PHE A 141 -3.10 -14.78 -9.02
#